data_AF-A0AAQ4DZR5-F1
#
_entry.id   AF-A0AAQ4DZR5-F1
#
_cell.length_a   1.000
_cell.length_b   1.000
_cell.length_c   1.000
_cell.angle_alpha   90.00
_cell.angle_beta   90.00
_cell.angle_gamma   90.00
#
_symmetry.space_group_name_H-M   'P 1'
#
loop_
_entity.id
_entity.type
_entity.pdbx_description
1 polymer ?
#
loop_
_entity_poly.entity_id
_entity_poly.type
_entity_poly.pdbx_seq_one_letter_code
_entity_poly.pdbx_strand_id
1 'polypeptide(L)'
;MEDRKNTYEVKPEDNEDKAGVKNIVNMELCGLRLGNKVIEGKTKIVYELPDQPGNVVLVSKDRITAGDGARAHDLQGKAAISNATAASIFTLLNNA
;
A
#
# COMPACT_ATOMS: atom_id res chain seq x y z
N MET A 1 23.39 6.34 2.78
CA MET A 1 22.13 6.02 2.09
C MET A 1 21.19 5.59 3.20
N GLU A 2 20.38 6.51 3.71
CA GLU A 2 19.56 6.23 4.90
C GLU A 2 18.47 5.24 4.55
N ASP A 3 18.49 4.09 5.22
CA ASP A 3 17.46 3.07 5.20
C ASP A 3 16.16 3.68 5.71
N ARG A 4 15.33 4.21 4.79
CA ARG A 4 13.95 4.60 5.11
C ARG A 4 13.21 3.33 5.53
N LYS A 5 12.99 3.20 6.85
CA LYS A 5 12.23 2.13 7.48
C LYS A 5 10.91 1.94 6.73
N ASN A 6 10.77 0.81 6.04
CA ASN A 6 9.51 0.37 5.46
C ASN A 6 8.65 -0.19 6.61
N THR A 7 7.85 0.66 7.25
CA THR A 7 6.92 0.22 8.29
C THR A 7 5.56 -0.07 7.69
N TYR A 8 5.42 -1.27 7.13
CA TYR A 8 4.12 -1.95 7.10
C TYR A 8 4.31 -3.43 7.35
N GLU A 9 3.97 -3.85 8.57
CA GLU A 9 3.44 -5.20 8.80
C GLU A 9 2.02 -5.02 9.35
N VAL A 10 1.02 -5.45 8.56
CA VAL A 10 -0.40 -5.54 8.95
C VAL A 10 -0.73 -7.03 8.95
N LYS A 11 -1.14 -7.54 10.10
CA LYS A 11 -1.29 -8.97 10.43
C LYS A 11 -2.75 -9.23 10.86
N PRO A 12 -3.19 -10.50 10.99
CA PRO A 12 -4.57 -10.93 10.65
C PRO A 12 -5.71 -10.39 11.54
N GLU A 13 -5.39 -9.63 12.58
CA GLU A 13 -6.29 -9.01 13.56
C GLU A 13 -6.90 -7.65 13.11
N ASP A 14 -6.52 -7.12 11.94
CA ASP A 14 -7.07 -5.86 11.40
C ASP A 14 -8.48 -5.98 10.75
N ASN A 15 -9.17 -7.08 11.03
CA ASN A 15 -10.61 -7.33 10.87
C ASN A 15 -10.96 -8.30 12.01
N GLU A 16 -11.72 -7.94 13.04
CA GLU A 16 -13.17 -7.78 13.00
C GLU A 16 -13.62 -6.95 14.22
N ASP A 17 -14.58 -6.02 14.05
CA ASP A 17 -15.69 -6.00 15.01
C ASP A 17 -16.97 -5.32 14.50
N LYS A 18 -18.07 -5.98 14.84
CA LYS A 18 -19.45 -5.67 14.46
C LYS A 18 -20.07 -4.64 15.41
N ALA A 19 -19.67 -3.37 15.34
CA ALA A 19 -20.41 -2.29 15.98
C ALA A 19 -19.94 -0.96 15.42
N GLY A 20 -20.86 -0.14 14.91
CA GLY A 20 -20.59 1.15 14.25
C GLY A 20 -19.93 2.24 15.12
N VAL A 21 -18.70 2.03 15.56
CA VAL A 21 -17.83 3.06 16.16
C VAL A 21 -16.49 3.04 15.43
N LYS A 22 -16.25 4.06 14.60
CA LYS A 22 -14.97 4.25 13.89
C LYS A 22 -13.86 4.53 14.91
N ASN A 23 -13.14 3.49 15.33
CA ASN A 23 -11.80 3.66 15.87
C ASN A 23 -10.90 4.10 14.71
N ILE A 24 -10.69 5.41 14.58
CA ILE A 24 -9.67 5.96 13.69
C ILE A 24 -8.33 5.65 14.36
N VAL A 25 -7.79 4.46 14.14
CA VAL A 25 -6.35 4.27 14.26
C VAL A 25 -5.72 5.25 13.27
N ASN A 26 -5.00 6.25 13.80
CA ASN A 26 -4.19 7.18 13.01
C ASN A 26 -3.06 6.37 12.36
N MET A 27 -3.40 5.68 11.27
CA MET A 27 -2.46 4.91 10.49
C MET A 27 -1.67 5.91 9.65
N GLU A 28 -0.35 5.90 9.78
CA GLU A 28 0.55 6.84 9.11
C GLU A 28 1.61 6.07 8.32
N LEU A 29 1.92 6.56 7.12
CA LEU A 29 2.99 6.04 6.28
C LEU A 29 3.87 7.15 5.77
N CYS A 30 5.16 7.09 6.10
CA CYS A 30 6.15 8.05 5.60
C CYS A 30 5.70 9.52 5.78
N GLY A 31 5.04 9.85 6.90
CA GLY A 31 4.52 11.20 7.14
C GLY A 31 3.11 11.46 6.61
N LEU A 32 2.46 10.48 5.97
CA LEU A 32 1.14 10.62 5.38
C LEU A 32 0.10 9.93 6.25
N ARG A 33 -0.91 10.68 6.70
CA ARG A 33 -2.09 10.12 7.35
C ARG A 33 -2.92 9.34 6.33
N LEU A 34 -3.25 8.10 6.66
CA LEU A 34 -4.09 7.27 5.81
C LEU A 34 -5.56 7.45 6.19
N GLY A 35 -6.39 7.61 5.17
CA GLY A 35 -7.84 7.56 5.28
C GLY A 35 -8.38 6.16 5.06
N ASN A 36 -9.59 6.06 4.52
CA ASN A 36 -10.21 4.76 4.29
C ASN A 36 -9.43 3.96 3.22
N LYS A 37 -9.44 2.63 3.35
CA LYS A 37 -9.01 1.73 2.28
C LYS A 37 -10.03 1.78 1.14
N VAL A 38 -9.62 2.32 0.00
CA VAL A 38 -10.49 2.47 -1.19
C VAL A 38 -10.70 1.12 -1.86
N ILE A 39 -9.60 0.41 -2.11
CA ILE A 39 -9.61 -0.90 -2.76
C ILE A 39 -8.34 -1.68 -2.41
N GLU A 40 -8.47 -2.99 -2.41
CA GLU A 40 -7.35 -3.90 -2.27
C GLU A 40 -7.28 -4.86 -3.46
N GLY A 41 -6.16 -4.82 -4.17
CA GLY A 41 -5.84 -5.76 -5.24
C GLY A 41 -4.92 -6.89 -4.76
N LYS A 42 -4.58 -7.79 -5.69
CA LYS A 42 -3.66 -8.91 -5.44
C LYS A 42 -2.29 -8.46 -4.92
N THR A 43 -1.77 -7.34 -5.42
CA THR A 43 -0.38 -6.89 -5.13
C THR A 43 -0.27 -5.46 -4.62
N LYS A 44 -1.38 -4.72 -4.52
CA LYS A 44 -1.40 -3.33 -4.04
C LYS A 44 -2.65 -3.03 -3.23
N ILE A 45 -2.55 -2.06 -2.33
CA ILE A 45 -3.67 -1.48 -1.58
C ILE A 45 -3.71 0.02 -1.89
N VAL A 46 -4.91 0.58 -2.03
CA VAL A 46 -5.12 2.02 -2.22
C VAL A 46 -5.80 2.59 -0.99
N TYR A 47 -5.20 3.62 -0.40
CA TYR A 47 -5.78 4.38 0.72
C TYR A 47 -6.04 5.82 0.30
N GLU A 48 -7.11 6.41 0.84
CA GLU A 48 -7.36 7.84 0.76
C GLU A 48 -6.28 8.62 1.52
N LEU A 49 -6.01 9.86 1.08
CA LEU A 49 -5.22 10.82 1.84
C LEU A 49 -6.15 11.95 2.30
N PRO A 50 -6.68 11.90 3.55
CA PRO A 50 -7.68 12.86 4.01
C PRO A 50 -7.15 14.30 4.08
N ASP A 51 -5.83 14.46 4.22
CA ASP A 51 -5.17 15.77 4.22
C ASP A 51 -4.86 16.27 2.80
N GLN A 52 -5.12 15.46 1.76
CA GLN A 52 -4.89 15.78 0.35
C GLN A 52 -6.07 15.29 -0.52
N PRO A 53 -7.21 15.99 -0.52
CA PRO A 53 -8.39 15.57 -1.28
C PRO A 53 -8.10 15.39 -2.77
N GLY A 54 -8.61 14.30 -3.36
CA GLY A 54 -8.34 13.92 -4.75
C GLY A 54 -7.07 13.09 -4.94
N ASN A 55 -6.22 12.97 -3.92
CA ASN A 55 -5.04 12.12 -3.94
C ASN A 55 -5.24 10.82 -3.15
N VAL A 56 -4.45 9.82 -3.52
CA VAL A 56 -4.40 8.51 -2.86
C VAL A 56 -2.96 8.08 -2.67
N VAL A 57 -2.72 7.17 -1.73
CA VAL A 57 -1.46 6.44 -1.63
C VAL A 57 -1.64 5.00 -2.09
N LEU A 58 -0.71 4.54 -2.93
CA LEU A 58 -0.65 3.16 -3.42
C LEU A 58 0.45 2.41 -2.65
N VAL A 59 0.06 1.42 -1.86
CA VAL A 59 0.98 0.59 -1.07
C VAL A 59 1.19 -0.73 -1.80
N SER A 60 2.43 -1.05 -2.20
CA SER A 60 2.77 -2.35 -2.81
C SER A 60 2.95 -3.43 -1.74
N LYS A 61 2.51 -4.66 -2.05
CA LYS A 61 2.64 -5.84 -1.16
C LYS A 61 3.83 -6.71 -1.56
N ASP A 62 4.43 -7.38 -0.58
CA ASP A 62 5.43 -8.45 -0.78
C ASP A 62 4.75 -9.73 -1.25
N ARG A 63 4.00 -9.63 -2.35
CA ARG A 63 3.19 -10.70 -2.93
C ARG A 63 3.34 -10.72 -4.44
N ILE A 64 3.42 -11.92 -4.99
CA ILE A 64 3.44 -12.18 -6.42
C ILE A 64 2.34 -13.18 -6.78
N THR A 65 1.69 -12.97 -7.91
CA THR A 65 0.58 -13.82 -8.38
C THR A 65 0.69 -14.09 -9.87
N ALA A 66 0.24 -15.26 -10.34
CA ALA A 66 0.20 -15.62 -11.75
C ALA A 66 -1.08 -16.42 -12.09
N GLY A 67 -1.51 -16.37 -13.36
CA GLY A 67 -2.72 -17.07 -13.84
C GLY A 67 -3.97 -16.64 -13.09
N ASP A 68 -4.28 -15.34 -13.13
CA ASP A 68 -5.41 -14.73 -12.40
C ASP A 68 -5.44 -14.88 -10.88
N GLY A 69 -4.37 -15.39 -10.29
CA GLY A 69 -4.28 -15.65 -8.85
C GLY A 69 -4.28 -17.14 -8.51
N ALA A 70 -4.35 -18.03 -9.52
CA ALA A 70 -4.22 -19.48 -9.34
C ALA A 70 -2.90 -19.88 -8.67
N ARG A 71 -1.85 -19.07 -8.83
CA ARG A 71 -0.59 -19.20 -8.09
C ARG A 71 -0.29 -17.90 -7.36
N ALA A 72 0.03 -17.99 -6.08
CA ALA A 72 0.42 -16.84 -5.26
C ALA A 72 1.51 -17.24 -4.26
N HIS A 73 2.48 -16.35 -4.06
CA HIS A 73 3.52 -16.51 -3.05
C HIS A 73 3.77 -15.15 -2.38
N ASP A 74 4.11 -15.20 -1.11
CA ASP A 74 4.73 -14.07 -0.44
C ASP A 74 6.22 -14.05 -0.83
N LEU A 75 6.71 -12.88 -1.19
CA LEU A 75 8.05 -12.69 -1.73
C LEU A 75 8.62 -11.41 -1.14
N GLN A 76 9.48 -11.57 -0.13
CA GLN A 76 10.08 -10.47 0.60
C GLN A 76 10.81 -9.49 -0.34
N GLY A 77 10.62 -8.19 -0.13
CA GLY A 77 11.25 -7.12 -0.92
C GLY A 77 10.60 -6.86 -2.28
N LYS A 78 9.62 -7.68 -2.72
CA LYS A 78 8.89 -7.48 -3.97
C LYS A 78 8.14 -6.15 -3.99
N ALA A 79 7.59 -5.71 -2.87
CA ALA A 79 6.93 -4.42 -2.71
C ALA A 79 7.88 -3.28 -3.07
N ALA A 80 9.06 -3.25 -2.44
CA ALA A 80 10.05 -2.19 -2.61
C ALA A 80 10.53 -2.10 -4.07
N ILE A 81 10.89 -3.24 -4.66
CA ILE A 81 11.36 -3.30 -6.06
C ILE A 81 10.25 -2.83 -7.02
N SER A 82 9.02 -3.32 -6.85
CA SER A 82 7.91 -2.94 -7.73
C SER A 82 7.59 -1.46 -7.66
N ASN A 83 7.62 -0.90 -6.43
CA ASN A 83 7.38 0.51 -6.21
C ASN A 83 8.49 1.38 -6.83
N ALA A 84 9.75 1.00 -6.63
CA ALA A 84 10.89 1.70 -7.21
C ALA A 84 10.83 1.72 -8.74
N THR A 85 10.60 0.57 -9.39
CA THR A 85 10.47 0.50 -10.85
C THR A 85 9.32 1.35 -11.36
N ALA A 86 8.12 1.23 -10.77
CA ALA A 86 6.97 2.02 -11.20
C ALA A 86 7.22 3.52 -11.05
N ALA A 87 7.73 3.96 -9.89
CA ALA A 87 8.03 5.37 -9.64
C ALA A 87 9.06 5.93 -10.62
N SER A 88 10.14 5.18 -10.90
CA SER A 88 11.16 5.59 -11.88
C SER A 88 10.58 5.75 -13.28
N ILE A 89 9.74 4.80 -13.74
CA ILE A 89 9.13 4.87 -15.07
C ILE A 89 8.12 6.02 -15.15
N PHE A 90 7.25 6.21 -14.15
CA PHE A 90 6.32 7.34 -14.15
C PHE A 90 7.06 8.69 -14.09
N THR A 91 8.17 8.77 -13.36
CA THR A 91 9.02 9.98 -13.35
C THR A 91 9.59 10.25 -14.72
N LEU A 92 10.12 9.23 -15.40
CA LEU A 92 10.64 9.36 -16.76
C LEU A 92 9.55 9.83 -17.74
N LEU A 93 8.37 9.21 -17.69
CA LEU A 93 7.25 9.54 -18.59
C LEU A 93 6.69 10.94 -18.36
N ASN A 94 6.65 11.41 -17.11
CA ASN A 94 6.20 12.77 -16.79
C ASN A 94 7.19 13.85 -17.27
N ASN A 95 8.44 13.49 -17.51
CA ASN A 95 9.50 14.38 -17.96
C ASN A 95 9.76 14.31 -19.48
N ALA A 96 8.99 13.51 -20.22
CA ALA A 96 9.10 13.36 -21.68
C ALA A 96 8.20 14.36 -22.42
#